data_AF-A0A4Q5R5E0-F1
#
_entry.id   AF-A0A4Q5R5E0-F1
#
_cell.length_a   1.000
_cell.length_b   1.000
_cell.length_c   1.000
_cell.angle_alpha   90.00
_cell.angle_beta   90.00
_cell.angle_gamma   90.00
#
_symmetry.space_group_name_H-M   'P 1'
#
loop_
_entity.id
_entity.type
_entity.pdbx_description
1 polymer ?
#
loop_
_entity_poly.entity_id
_entity_poly.type
_entity_poly.pdbx_seq_one_letter_code
_entity_poly.pdbx_strand_id
1 'polypeptide(L)'
;MMTKSVFAFAALCLTLASCSSDSEDLMTTPTPNNCDTTTVTYSANITPLITKYGCLSCHSGTAPVGGFVLTSYNAVKAKVTDGRLFGAITHANGFSPMPQGGAVSI
;
A
#
# COMPACT_ATOMS: atom_id res chain seq x y z
N MET A 1 -54.01 24.28 -2.70
CA MET A 1 -53.70 22.94 -2.19
C MET A 1 -52.70 22.28 -3.14
N MET A 2 -51.58 21.76 -2.61
CA MET A 2 -50.41 21.14 -3.28
C MET A 2 -49.86 21.89 -4.51
N THR A 3 -48.75 22.65 -4.41
CA THR A 3 -47.45 22.16 -4.93
C THR A 3 -46.25 22.69 -4.11
N LYS A 4 -46.44 22.93 -2.80
CA LYS A 4 -45.34 23.17 -1.83
C LYS A 4 -44.22 22.10 -1.86
N SER A 5 -44.45 21.00 -2.56
CA SER A 5 -43.56 19.85 -2.71
C SER A 5 -42.46 20.01 -3.78
N VAL A 6 -42.51 21.01 -4.66
CA VAL A 6 -41.48 21.16 -5.72
C VAL A 6 -40.19 21.82 -5.20
N PHE A 7 -40.31 22.73 -4.22
CA PHE A 7 -39.14 23.34 -3.57
C PHE A 7 -38.49 22.45 -2.50
N ALA A 8 -39.14 21.36 -2.10
CA ALA A 8 -38.64 20.46 -1.05
C ALA A 8 -37.74 19.33 -1.58
N PHE A 9 -37.75 19.04 -2.89
CA PHE A 9 -36.99 17.92 -3.46
C PHE A 9 -35.64 18.33 -4.06
N ALA A 10 -35.44 19.62 -4.37
CA ALA A 10 -34.17 20.13 -4.89
C ALA A 10 -33.12 20.40 -3.81
N ALA A 11 -33.50 20.39 -2.52
CA ALA A 11 -32.62 20.70 -1.40
C ALA A 11 -32.06 19.46 -0.67
N LEU A 12 -32.48 18.24 -1.04
CA LEU A 12 -32.06 16.99 -0.36
C LEU A 12 -31.01 16.19 -1.15
N CYS A 13 -30.68 16.59 -2.38
CA CYS A 13 -29.58 15.96 -3.14
C CYS A 13 -28.21 16.64 -2.94
N LEU A 14 -28.12 17.73 -2.18
CA LEU A 14 -26.86 18.46 -1.99
C LEU A 14 -26.12 18.11 -0.69
N THR A 15 -26.58 17.10 0.05
CA THR A 15 -25.99 16.69 1.34
C THR A 15 -25.53 15.23 1.39
N LEU A 16 -25.52 14.51 0.26
CA LEU A 16 -25.02 13.14 0.13
C LEU A 16 -24.21 13.12 -1.19
N ALA A 17 -22.89 13.06 -1.26
CA ALA A 17 -21.92 12.50 -0.35
C ALA A 17 -20.60 13.25 -0.49
N SER A 18 -20.11 13.85 0.60
CA SER A 18 -18.67 13.98 0.80
C SER A 18 -18.15 12.56 0.94
N CYS A 19 -17.70 11.97 -0.17
CA CYS A 19 -16.98 10.70 -0.15
C CYS A 19 -15.51 11.04 0.10
N SER A 20 -15.21 11.51 1.32
CA SER A 20 -13.83 11.57 1.76
C SER A 20 -13.45 10.12 2.06
N SER A 21 -12.49 9.58 1.31
CA SER A 21 -11.84 8.32 1.68
C SER A 21 -10.97 8.62 2.89
N ASP A 22 -11.61 8.75 4.04
CA ASP A 22 -10.96 8.90 5.32
C ASP A 22 -10.28 7.56 5.61
N SER A 23 -9.05 7.41 5.13
CA SER A 23 -8.14 6.40 5.63
C SER A 23 -7.70 6.88 7.01
N GLU A 24 -8.56 6.66 8.02
CA GLU A 24 -8.29 6.89 9.44
C GLU A 24 -7.20 5.94 9.99
N ASP A 25 -6.20 5.60 9.18
CA ASP A 25 -4.97 4.94 9.60
C ASP A 25 -3.76 5.91 9.50
N LEU A 26 -3.93 7.13 8.95
CA LEU A 26 -2.78 8.02 8.72
C LEU A 26 -2.30 8.83 9.94
N MET A 27 -2.88 8.70 11.14
CA MET A 27 -2.40 9.43 12.32
C MET A 27 -2.19 8.58 13.56
N THR A 28 -1.66 7.38 13.39
CA THR A 28 -0.80 6.84 14.45
C THR A 28 0.55 6.54 13.83
N THR A 29 1.50 7.48 13.94
CA THR A 29 2.91 7.11 13.87
C THR A 29 3.08 5.90 14.79
N PRO A 30 3.36 4.69 14.27
CA PRO A 30 3.56 3.54 15.12
C PRO A 30 4.77 3.91 15.97
N THR A 31 4.54 4.21 17.24
CA THR A 31 5.62 4.43 18.19
C THR A 31 6.48 3.17 18.11
N PRO A 32 7.75 3.24 17.67
CA PRO A 32 8.58 2.07 17.36
C PRO A 32 8.93 1.20 18.59
N ASN A 33 8.30 1.47 19.72
CA ASN A 33 8.67 1.03 21.06
C ASN A 33 8.11 -0.37 21.39
N ASN A 34 7.12 -0.87 20.64
CA ASN A 34 6.40 -2.11 20.94
C ASN A 34 6.28 -3.07 19.74
N CYS A 35 7.17 -2.99 18.75
CA CYS A 35 7.24 -4.02 17.71
C CYS A 35 8.02 -5.22 18.24
N ASP A 36 7.32 -6.26 18.69
CA ASP A 36 7.95 -7.55 19.01
C ASP A 36 8.42 -8.23 17.71
N THR A 37 9.73 -8.19 17.47
CA THR A 37 10.35 -8.83 16.31
C THR A 37 10.82 -10.26 16.60
N THR A 38 10.65 -10.78 17.82
CA THR A 38 11.21 -12.08 18.22
C THR A 38 10.56 -13.25 17.49
N THR A 39 9.33 -13.07 17.01
CA THR A 39 8.55 -14.09 16.29
C THR A 39 8.48 -13.84 14.78
N VAL A 40 9.06 -12.75 14.29
CA VAL A 40 9.00 -12.39 12.86
C VAL A 40 10.02 -13.23 12.09
N THR A 41 9.54 -14.01 11.13
CA THR A 41 10.37 -14.83 10.24
C THR A 41 10.13 -14.49 8.78
N TYR A 42 11.15 -14.71 7.95
CA TYR A 42 11.02 -14.47 6.52
C TYR A 42 9.96 -15.35 5.85
N SER A 43 9.90 -16.63 6.21
CA SER A 43 8.96 -17.58 5.63
C SER A 43 7.52 -17.31 6.06
N ALA A 44 7.28 -17.01 7.34
CA ALA A 44 5.93 -16.82 7.86
C ALA A 44 5.37 -15.42 7.65
N ASN A 45 6.22 -14.38 7.62
CA ASN A 45 5.76 -12.99 7.59
C ASN A 45 6.09 -12.29 6.28
N ILE A 46 7.30 -12.43 5.75
CA ILE A 46 7.74 -11.63 4.60
C ILE A 46 7.33 -12.25 3.26
N THR A 47 7.51 -13.57 3.10
CA THR A 47 7.15 -14.29 1.87
C THR A 47 5.67 -14.13 1.50
N PRO A 48 4.72 -14.23 2.45
CA PRO A 48 3.31 -13.99 2.15
C PRO A 48 3.04 -12.57 1.68
N LEU A 49 3.72 -11.55 2.23
CA LEU A 49 3.53 -10.16 1.80
C LEU A 49 4.06 -9.94 0.37
N ILE A 50 5.26 -10.43 0.06
CA ILE A 50 5.84 -10.37 -1.30
C ILE A 50 4.90 -11.01 -2.33
N THR A 51 4.21 -12.08 -1.95
CA THR A 51 3.26 -12.77 -2.83
C THR A 51 1.92 -12.04 -2.90
N LYS A 52 1.34 -11.66 -1.75
CA LYS A 52 0.02 -11.05 -1.61
C LYS A 52 -0.08 -9.72 -2.36
N TYR A 53 0.98 -8.90 -2.30
CA TYR A 53 1.01 -7.59 -2.94
C TYR A 53 1.53 -7.63 -4.39
N GLY A 54 1.60 -8.82 -5.00
CA GLY A 54 1.86 -8.97 -6.43
C GLY A 54 3.28 -8.59 -6.86
N CYS A 55 4.25 -8.50 -5.94
CA CYS A 55 5.62 -8.11 -6.26
C CYS A 55 6.25 -9.05 -7.30
N LEU A 56 5.91 -10.34 -7.22
CA LEU A 56 6.45 -11.38 -8.10
C LEU A 56 5.92 -11.31 -9.53
N SER A 57 4.84 -10.56 -9.82
CA SER A 57 4.34 -10.39 -11.19
C SER A 57 5.35 -9.66 -12.09
N CYS A 58 6.20 -8.80 -11.50
CA CYS A 58 7.23 -8.05 -12.23
C CYS A 58 8.65 -8.39 -11.76
N HIS A 59 8.83 -8.79 -10.50
CA HIS A 59 10.12 -9.12 -9.90
C HIS A 59 10.36 -10.63 -9.77
N SER A 60 10.05 -11.38 -10.84
CA SER A 60 10.35 -12.82 -10.94
C SER A 60 10.79 -13.19 -12.36
N GLY A 61 11.09 -14.48 -12.58
CA GLY A 61 11.47 -15.00 -13.88
C GLY A 61 12.87 -14.63 -14.35
N THR A 62 13.14 -14.84 -15.64
CA THR A 62 14.45 -14.63 -16.27
C THR A 62 14.67 -13.19 -16.76
N ALA A 63 13.60 -12.41 -16.94
CA ALA A 63 13.64 -11.02 -17.39
C ALA A 63 12.75 -10.13 -16.49
N PRO A 64 13.10 -9.97 -15.20
CA PRO A 64 12.32 -9.15 -14.29
C PRO A 64 12.41 -7.66 -14.66
N VAL A 65 11.33 -6.93 -14.39
CA VAL A 65 11.31 -5.47 -14.51
C VAL A 65 12.32 -4.87 -13.55
N GLY A 66 13.13 -3.93 -14.04
CA GLY A 66 14.21 -3.31 -13.25
C GLY A 66 15.43 -4.21 -13.04
N GLY A 67 15.48 -5.41 -13.64
CA GLY A 67 16.68 -6.25 -13.67
C GLY A 67 17.00 -7.03 -12.39
N PHE A 68 16.03 -7.18 -11.47
CA PHE A 68 16.22 -7.97 -10.25
C PHE A 68 14.95 -8.74 -9.86
N VAL A 69 15.13 -9.89 -9.19
CA VAL A 69 14.04 -10.72 -8.68
C VAL A 69 13.86 -10.56 -7.17
N LEU A 70 12.70 -10.95 -6.65
CA LEU A 70 12.36 -11.00 -5.22
C LEU A 70 11.91 -12.41 -4.79
N THR A 71 12.29 -13.45 -5.55
CA THR A 71 11.83 -14.83 -5.37
C THR A 71 12.57 -15.62 -4.27
N SER A 72 13.63 -15.05 -3.68
CA SER A 72 14.41 -15.72 -2.64
C SER A 72 14.78 -14.77 -1.51
N TYR A 73 15.06 -15.34 -0.34
CA TYR A 73 15.51 -14.59 0.84
C TYR A 73 16.69 -13.68 0.52
N ASN A 74 17.73 -14.21 -0.16
CA ASN A 74 18.93 -13.43 -0.49
C ASN A 74 18.62 -12.26 -1.41
N ALA A 75 17.74 -12.46 -2.39
CA ALA A 75 17.35 -11.41 -3.33
C ALA A 75 16.53 -10.30 -2.64
N VAL A 76 15.58 -10.68 -1.77
CA VAL A 76 14.81 -9.73 -0.95
C VAL A 76 15.73 -8.99 0.02
N LYS A 77 16.58 -9.71 0.75
CA LYS A 77 17.54 -9.14 1.71
C LYS A 77 18.47 -8.13 1.05
N ALA A 78 18.95 -8.39 -0.16
CA ALA A 78 19.78 -7.44 -0.89
C ALA A 78 19.05 -6.09 -1.11
N LYS A 79 17.75 -6.13 -1.46
CA LYS A 79 16.94 -4.93 -1.70
C LYS A 79 16.48 -4.23 -0.41
N VAL A 80 16.38 -4.97 0.69
CA VAL A 80 16.19 -4.38 2.02
C VAL A 80 17.47 -3.66 2.45
N THR A 81 18.63 -4.30 2.26
CA THR A 81 19.92 -3.78 2.71
C THR A 81 20.34 -2.53 1.93
N ASP A 82 20.04 -2.45 0.63
CA ASP A 82 20.28 -1.26 -0.20
C ASP A 82 19.15 -0.20 -0.09
N GLY A 83 18.17 -0.42 0.80
CA GLY A 83 17.07 0.50 1.08
C GLY A 83 15.99 0.58 0.00
N ARG A 84 16.19 -0.04 -1.17
CA ARG A 84 15.28 0.11 -2.31
C ARG A 84 13.93 -0.51 -2.08
N LEU A 85 13.83 -1.62 -1.34
CA LEU A 85 12.55 -2.25 -1.06
C LEU A 85 11.67 -1.30 -0.23
N PHE A 86 12.20 -0.80 0.89
CA PHE A 86 11.44 0.08 1.78
C PHE A 86 11.15 1.43 1.14
N GLY A 87 12.13 2.04 0.45
CA GLY A 87 11.94 3.30 -0.25
C GLY A 87 10.90 3.22 -1.37
N ALA A 88 10.86 2.11 -2.12
CA ALA A 88 9.87 1.92 -3.17
C ALA A 88 8.44 1.72 -2.64
N ILE A 89 8.24 0.93 -1.58
CA ILE A 89 6.89 0.67 -1.03
C ILE A 89 6.34 1.84 -0.20
N THR A 90 7.21 2.67 0.38
CA THR A 90 6.81 3.89 1.09
C THR A 90 6.73 5.11 0.17
N HIS A 91 7.04 4.94 -1.12
CA HIS A 91 7.04 6.00 -2.13
C HIS A 91 7.97 7.17 -1.72
N ALA A 92 9.11 6.83 -1.11
CA ALA A 92 10.10 7.81 -0.67
C ALA A 92 10.74 8.53 -1.86
N ASN A 93 11.11 9.80 -1.66
CA ASN A 93 11.78 10.61 -2.69
C ASN A 93 13.06 9.92 -3.18
N GLY A 94 13.27 9.91 -4.51
CA GLY A 94 14.44 9.28 -5.13
C GLY A 94 14.27 7.78 -5.43
N PHE A 95 13.14 7.16 -5.06
CA PHE A 95 12.82 5.77 -5.42
C PHE A 95 11.67 5.71 -6.43
N SER A 96 11.66 4.67 -7.27
CA SER A 96 10.50 4.38 -8.12
C SER A 96 9.38 3.82 -7.23
N PRO A 97 8.22 4.48 -7.13
CA PRO A 97 7.13 4.00 -6.30
C PRO A 97 6.61 2.66 -6.81
N MET A 98 6.34 1.74 -5.88
CA MET A 98 5.79 0.42 -6.15
C MET A 98 4.57 0.17 -5.26
N PRO A 99 3.54 -0.55 -5.74
CA PRO A 99 3.37 -1.05 -7.11
C PRO A 99 3.19 0.09 -8.12
N GLN A 100 3.60 -0.12 -9.38
CA GLN A 100 3.49 0.91 -10.41
C GLN A 100 2.02 1.30 -10.63
N GLY A 101 1.73 2.60 -10.58
CA GLY A 101 0.37 3.13 -10.80
C GLY A 101 -0.64 2.81 -9.69
N GLY A 102 -0.21 2.25 -8.55
CA GLY A 102 -1.06 1.94 -7.41
C GLY A 102 -0.50 2.51 -6.11
N ALA A 103 -1.35 2.56 -5.08
CA ALA A 103 -0.93 2.79 -3.70
C ALA A 103 -0.58 1.45 -3.05
N VAL A 104 0.41 1.45 -2.15
CA VAL A 104 0.57 0.34 -1.20
C VAL A 104 -0.54 0.48 -0.16
N SER A 105 -1.49 -0.47 -0.16
CA SER A 105 -2.37 -0.66 0.98
C SER A 105 -1.61 -1.41 2.06
N ILE A 106 -0.91 -0.65 2.93
CA ILE A 106 -0.42 -1.20 4.20
C ILE A 106 -1.60 -1.56 5.10
#